data_AF-A0A2G5TVB9-F1
#
_entry.id   AF-A0A2G5TVB9-F1
#
_cell.length_a   1.000
_cell.length_b   1.000
_cell.length_c   1.000
_cell.angle_alpha   90.00
_cell.angle_beta   90.00
_cell.angle_gamma   90.00
#
_symmetry.space_group_name_H-M   'P 1'
#
loop_
_entity.id
_entity.type
_entity.pdbx_description
1 polymer ?
#
loop_
_entity_poly.entity_id
_entity_poly.type
_entity_poly.pdbx_seq_one_letter_code
_entity_poly.pdbx_strand_id
1 'polypeptide(L)'
;MKLVFAVFFFLSIVQETGTAEMNPFKFRKKTLAQFNHARRIVASGDISKILEVVKMIPHLNELYYARAYGPAADMYKLVWSRTLEQAAFEYVAEKGINVGSMGETLYHKNYIGFHWLGDIISIIRSVLGFLPEQITDKLNAYVDIVETLIIVLWMGFSIPTKYPLVDGEHFGAGELAFAMRYEIGCYSNVAVSICFMKNLPYQQRPFLPGGACSSCSTHCEFHVNDIGDKEEGELCVPPKGYYEKQKAEVAEMINSSPGTPIMLIILILIFILRK
;
A
#
# COMPACT_ATOMS: atom_id res chain seq x y z
N MET A 1 29.79 9.06 -31.19
CA MET A 1 30.37 8.35 -30.02
C MET A 1 30.13 9.05 -28.67
N LYS A 2 30.39 10.36 -28.50
CA LYS A 2 30.20 11.06 -27.20
C LYS A 2 28.73 11.22 -26.74
N LEU A 3 27.77 11.35 -27.67
CA LEU A 3 26.34 11.47 -27.31
C LEU A 3 25.72 10.12 -26.87
N VAL A 4 26.16 9.01 -27.48
CA VAL A 4 25.71 7.65 -27.11
C VAL A 4 26.27 7.27 -25.74
N PHE A 5 27.52 7.63 -25.45
CA PHE A 5 28.08 7.48 -24.11
C PHE A 5 27.38 8.37 -23.08
N ALA A 6 26.95 9.59 -23.42
CA ALA A 6 26.20 10.44 -22.51
C ALA A 6 24.78 9.91 -22.23
N VAL A 7 24.12 9.29 -23.22
CA VAL A 7 22.80 8.65 -23.04
C VAL A 7 22.91 7.34 -22.26
N PHE A 8 23.95 6.52 -22.50
CA PHE A 8 24.23 5.36 -21.66
C PHE A 8 24.66 5.78 -20.26
N PHE A 9 25.47 6.81 -20.09
CA PHE A 9 25.86 7.33 -18.78
C PHE A 9 24.68 7.98 -18.06
N PHE A 10 23.73 8.64 -18.74
CA PHE A 10 22.48 9.11 -18.13
C PHE A 10 21.52 7.96 -17.81
N LEU A 11 21.41 6.92 -18.65
CA LEU A 11 20.62 5.72 -18.33
C LEU A 11 21.25 4.91 -17.18
N SER A 12 22.58 4.89 -17.08
CA SER A 12 23.33 4.27 -15.98
C SER A 12 23.30 5.13 -14.70
N ILE A 13 23.34 6.46 -14.79
CA ILE A 13 23.19 7.37 -13.64
C ILE A 13 21.74 7.38 -13.14
N VAL A 14 20.76 7.26 -14.03
CA VAL A 14 19.34 7.06 -13.65
C VAL A 14 19.12 5.66 -13.06
N GLN A 15 20.03 4.71 -13.28
CA GLN A 15 20.06 3.42 -12.58
C GLN A 15 20.89 3.42 -11.28
N GLU A 16 21.87 4.31 -11.11
CA GLU A 16 22.82 4.26 -9.98
C GLU A 16 22.62 5.31 -8.89
N THR A 17 21.66 6.24 -9.01
CA THR A 17 21.21 7.04 -7.87
C THR A 17 19.74 6.74 -7.53
N GLY A 18 19.53 5.69 -6.74
CA GLY A 18 18.34 5.53 -5.90
C GLY A 18 17.20 4.62 -6.39
N THR A 19 17.37 3.83 -7.45
CA THR A 19 16.36 2.80 -7.84
C THR A 19 16.83 1.36 -7.64
N ALA A 20 18.14 1.14 -7.45
CA ALA A 20 18.74 -0.20 -7.38
C ALA A 20 18.47 -0.99 -6.07
N GLU A 21 17.93 -0.38 -5.02
CA GLU A 21 17.63 -1.11 -3.76
C GLU A 21 16.17 -1.56 -3.58
N MET A 22 15.24 -1.07 -4.41
CA MET A 22 13.85 -1.54 -4.35
C MET A 22 13.62 -2.68 -5.33
N ASN A 23 13.95 -3.91 -4.91
CA ASN A 23 13.43 -5.09 -5.59
C ASN A 23 11.89 -4.99 -5.61
N PRO A 24 11.23 -4.85 -6.77
CA PRO A 24 9.81 -4.58 -6.84
C PRO A 24 8.98 -5.73 -6.25
N PHE A 25 9.48 -6.98 -6.29
CA PHE A 25 8.83 -8.09 -5.62
C PHE A 25 8.95 -8.01 -4.09
N LYS A 26 10.10 -7.53 -3.58
CA LYS A 26 10.30 -7.28 -2.14
C LYS A 26 9.43 -6.12 -1.66
N PHE A 27 9.34 -5.03 -2.43
CA PHE A 27 8.45 -3.91 -2.12
C PHE A 27 6.98 -4.31 -2.06
N ARG A 28 6.48 -5.00 -3.10
CA ARG A 28 5.09 -5.49 -3.14
C ARG A 28 4.78 -6.37 -1.94
N LYS A 29 5.65 -7.35 -1.66
CA LYS A 29 5.48 -8.29 -0.56
C LYS A 29 5.50 -7.58 0.80
N LYS A 30 6.49 -6.69 1.02
CA LYS A 30 6.63 -5.92 2.27
C LYS A 30 5.41 -5.02 2.50
N THR A 31 5.10 -4.15 1.54
CA THR A 31 3.98 -3.21 1.63
C THR A 31 2.65 -3.92 1.85
N LEU A 32 2.39 -5.00 1.11
CA LEU A 32 1.17 -5.78 1.26
C LEU A 32 1.09 -6.48 2.62
N ALA A 33 2.22 -7.00 3.13
CA ALA A 33 2.27 -7.61 4.45
C ALA A 33 1.96 -6.58 5.54
N GLN A 34 2.51 -5.37 5.42
CA GLN A 34 2.32 -4.30 6.38
C GLN A 34 0.88 -3.78 6.40
N PHE A 35 0.28 -3.51 5.24
CA PHE A 35 -1.13 -3.11 5.19
C PHE A 35 -2.05 -4.20 5.74
N ASN A 36 -1.78 -5.47 5.43
CA ASN A 36 -2.56 -6.57 6.01
C ASN A 36 -2.34 -6.71 7.52
N HIS A 37 -1.13 -6.48 8.02
CA HIS A 37 -0.87 -6.51 9.46
C HIS A 37 -1.63 -5.38 10.17
N ALA A 38 -1.62 -4.16 9.62
CA ALA A 38 -2.42 -3.05 10.13
C ALA A 38 -3.93 -3.39 10.13
N ARG A 39 -4.43 -4.01 9.07
CA ARG A 39 -5.82 -4.47 8.99
C ARG A 39 -6.14 -5.57 10.01
N ARG A 40 -5.22 -6.49 10.32
CA ARG A 40 -5.39 -7.48 11.39
C ARG A 40 -5.58 -6.82 12.75
N ILE A 41 -4.75 -5.83 13.06
CA ILE A 41 -4.86 -5.07 14.31
C ILE A 41 -6.24 -4.41 14.44
N VAL A 42 -6.74 -3.81 13.36
CA VAL A 42 -8.10 -3.22 13.32
C VAL A 42 -9.18 -4.30 13.41
N ALA A 43 -9.01 -5.44 12.74
CA ALA A 43 -9.97 -6.54 12.76
C ALA A 43 -10.12 -7.16 14.15
N SER A 44 -9.01 -7.51 14.81
CA SER A 44 -9.01 -8.06 16.17
C SER A 44 -9.40 -7.05 17.23
N GLY A 45 -9.25 -5.75 16.94
CA GLY A 45 -9.34 -4.72 17.96
C GLY A 45 -8.18 -4.80 18.96
N ASP A 46 -7.06 -5.44 18.61
CA ASP A 46 -5.83 -5.50 19.42
C ASP A 46 -5.07 -4.16 19.40
N ILE A 47 -5.78 -3.11 19.78
CA ILE A 47 -5.26 -1.76 19.95
C ILE A 47 -4.49 -1.67 21.28
N SER A 48 -4.41 -2.74 22.07
CA SER A 48 -3.77 -2.75 23.39
C SER A 48 -2.31 -2.26 23.34
N LYS A 49 -1.57 -2.64 22.29
CA LYS A 49 -0.19 -2.16 22.01
C LYS A 49 -0.13 -0.71 21.53
N ILE A 50 -1.19 -0.24 20.88
CA ILE A 50 -1.35 1.14 20.42
C ILE A 50 -1.83 2.05 21.56
N LEU A 51 -2.61 1.54 22.51
CA LEU A 51 -3.23 2.27 23.61
C LEU A 51 -2.22 2.96 24.52
N GLU A 52 -1.06 2.35 24.76
CA GLU A 52 0.02 2.98 25.52
C GLU A 52 0.57 4.21 24.80
N VAL A 53 0.71 4.17 23.47
CA VAL A 53 1.14 5.30 22.63
C VAL A 53 0.01 6.33 22.47
N VAL A 54 -1.22 5.88 22.29
CA VAL A 54 -2.44 6.70 22.09
C VAL A 54 -2.79 7.52 23.33
N LYS A 55 -2.62 6.97 24.53
CA LYS A 55 -2.83 7.72 25.78
C LYS A 55 -1.87 8.90 25.94
N MET A 56 -0.74 8.92 25.22
CA MET A 56 0.20 10.04 25.22
C MET A 56 -0.17 11.15 24.23
N ILE A 57 -1.12 10.92 23.31
CA ILE A 57 -1.53 11.87 22.26
C ILE A 57 -3.05 12.13 22.37
N PRO A 58 -3.49 13.30 22.86
CA PRO A 58 -4.90 13.58 23.17
C PRO A 58 -5.89 13.30 22.03
N HIS A 59 -5.51 13.61 20.78
CA HIS A 59 -6.38 13.40 19.60
C HIS A 59 -6.61 11.92 19.29
N LEU A 60 -5.65 11.04 19.61
CA LEU A 60 -5.80 9.61 19.36
C LEU A 60 -6.74 8.93 20.39
N ASN A 61 -6.88 9.53 21.58
CA ASN A 61 -7.78 9.02 22.61
C ASN A 61 -9.25 9.14 22.18
N GLU A 62 -9.60 10.22 21.47
CA GLU A 62 -10.96 10.40 20.90
C GLU A 62 -11.29 9.34 19.84
N LEU A 63 -10.32 8.98 18.98
CA LEU A 63 -10.48 7.94 17.96
C LEU A 63 -10.75 6.55 18.58
N TYR A 64 -10.13 6.27 19.72
CA TYR A 64 -10.39 5.04 20.49
C TYR A 64 -11.84 4.99 20.99
N TYR A 65 -12.34 6.08 21.59
CA TYR A 65 -13.74 6.14 22.06
C TYR A 65 -14.76 6.11 20.90
N ALA A 66 -14.39 6.62 19.73
CA ALA A 66 -15.21 6.57 18.52
C ALA A 66 -15.33 5.16 17.91
N ARG A 67 -14.67 4.14 18.48
CA ARG A 67 -14.56 2.77 17.92
C ARG A 67 -14.03 2.75 16.48
N ALA A 68 -13.16 3.72 16.16
CA ALA A 68 -12.61 3.89 14.81
C ALA A 68 -11.62 2.77 14.42
N TYR A 69 -11.13 2.00 15.40
CA TYR A 69 -10.10 0.98 15.22
C TYR A 69 -10.58 -0.46 15.47
N GLY A 70 -11.90 -0.68 15.48
CA GLY A 70 -12.48 -2.02 15.64
C GLY A 70 -12.88 -2.37 17.08
N PRO A 71 -13.13 -3.67 17.37
CA PRO A 71 -12.94 -4.79 16.45
C PRO A 71 -13.86 -4.72 15.23
N ALA A 72 -13.31 -5.05 14.07
CA ALA A 72 -13.99 -4.95 12.79
C ALA A 72 -14.35 -6.34 12.28
N ALA A 73 -15.65 -6.57 12.07
CA ALA A 73 -16.15 -7.78 11.46
C ALA A 73 -15.78 -7.81 9.96
N ASP A 74 -15.44 -9.01 9.50
CA ASP A 74 -15.31 -9.38 8.09
C ASP A 74 -14.36 -8.51 7.25
N MET A 75 -13.27 -8.05 7.86
CA MET A 75 -12.19 -7.32 7.20
C MET A 75 -11.48 -8.21 6.18
N TYR A 76 -11.56 -7.92 4.88
CA TYR A 76 -10.85 -8.72 3.89
C TYR A 76 -9.34 -8.48 3.91
N LYS A 77 -8.60 -9.53 3.58
CA LYS A 77 -7.18 -9.47 3.27
C LYS A 77 -6.96 -8.73 1.95
N LEU A 78 -6.10 -7.73 1.96
CA LEU A 78 -5.62 -7.08 0.76
C LEU A 78 -4.76 -8.02 -0.06
N VAL A 79 -4.95 -7.96 -1.37
CA VAL A 79 -4.20 -8.66 -2.40
C VAL A 79 -3.71 -7.65 -3.43
N TRP A 80 -2.51 -7.88 -3.94
CA TRP A 80 -1.87 -6.97 -4.88
C TRP A 80 -2.55 -7.00 -6.24
N SER A 81 -2.87 -5.85 -6.81
CA SER A 81 -3.44 -5.68 -8.15
C SER A 81 -2.47 -4.97 -9.09
N ARG A 82 -2.17 -5.64 -10.21
CA ARG A 82 -1.31 -5.09 -11.26
C ARG A 82 -1.95 -3.92 -11.98
N THR A 83 -3.26 -3.96 -12.15
CA THR A 83 -4.06 -2.87 -12.74
C THR A 83 -3.98 -1.61 -11.89
N LEU A 84 -4.06 -1.75 -10.56
CA LEU A 84 -3.96 -0.61 -9.64
C LEU A 84 -2.51 -0.10 -9.53
N GLU A 85 -1.52 -0.99 -9.57
CA GLU A 85 -0.10 -0.62 -9.63
C GLU A 85 0.22 0.19 -10.90
N GLN A 86 -0.30 -0.24 -12.05
CA GLN A 86 -0.16 0.48 -13.32
C GLN A 86 -0.85 1.85 -13.26
N ALA A 87 -2.05 1.93 -12.68
CA ALA A 87 -2.74 3.20 -12.46
C ALA A 87 -1.95 4.15 -11.55
N ALA A 88 -1.27 3.63 -10.52
CA ALA A 88 -0.39 4.41 -9.66
C ALA A 88 0.83 4.97 -10.43
N PHE A 89 1.41 4.15 -11.31
CA PHE A 89 2.51 4.58 -12.18
C PHE A 89 2.06 5.68 -13.14
N GLU A 90 0.93 5.50 -13.81
CA GLU A 90 0.37 6.49 -14.76
C GLU A 90 0.05 7.80 -14.08
N TYR A 91 -0.56 7.76 -12.89
CA TYR A 91 -0.81 8.96 -12.09
C TYR A 91 0.48 9.75 -11.82
N VAL A 92 1.56 9.07 -11.40
CA VAL A 92 2.85 9.71 -11.16
C VAL A 92 3.48 10.24 -12.45
N ALA A 93 3.34 9.52 -13.56
CA ALA A 93 3.83 9.96 -14.86
C ALA A 93 3.11 11.23 -15.36
N GLU A 94 1.80 11.34 -15.12
CA GLU A 94 0.96 12.47 -15.56
C GLU A 94 1.06 13.69 -14.64
N LYS A 95 1.00 13.46 -13.33
CA LYS A 95 0.84 14.55 -12.33
C LYS A 95 2.11 14.80 -11.52
N GLY A 96 3.12 13.96 -11.66
CA GLY A 96 4.30 13.98 -10.81
C GLY A 96 3.97 13.59 -9.37
N ILE A 97 4.92 13.88 -8.47
CA ILE A 97 4.77 13.65 -7.04
C ILE A 97 4.75 14.98 -6.34
N ASN A 98 3.65 15.25 -5.63
CA ASN A 98 3.49 16.44 -4.81
C ASN A 98 3.43 16.03 -3.33
N VAL A 99 4.52 16.27 -2.60
CA VAL A 99 4.59 15.97 -1.16
C VAL A 99 3.70 16.92 -0.34
N GLY A 100 3.34 18.08 -0.88
CA GLY A 100 2.46 19.05 -0.22
C GLY A 100 1.01 18.59 -0.09
N SER A 101 0.56 17.60 -0.87
CA SER A 101 -0.77 16.99 -0.79
C SER A 101 -0.77 15.67 0.02
N MET A 102 0.24 15.48 0.86
CA MET A 102 0.32 14.31 1.71
C MET A 102 -0.84 14.28 2.72
N GLY A 103 -1.59 13.17 2.75
CA GLY A 103 -2.81 13.03 3.54
C GLY A 103 -4.10 13.29 2.74
N GLU A 104 -4.01 13.88 1.55
CA GLU A 104 -5.17 14.06 0.69
C GLU A 104 -5.57 12.77 -0.05
N THR A 105 -6.85 12.67 -0.37
CA THR A 105 -7.38 11.66 -1.28
C THR A 105 -6.97 11.97 -2.71
N LEU A 106 -6.40 10.98 -3.39
CA LEU A 106 -6.02 11.06 -4.80
C LEU A 106 -7.08 10.41 -5.68
N TYR A 107 -7.32 11.02 -6.83
CA TYR A 107 -8.27 10.52 -7.82
C TYR A 107 -7.57 10.28 -9.16
N HIS A 108 -7.72 9.06 -9.68
CA HIS A 108 -7.23 8.68 -10.99
C HIS A 108 -8.16 7.64 -11.62
N LYS A 109 -8.67 7.93 -12.81
CA LYS A 109 -9.71 7.14 -13.47
C LYS A 109 -10.92 6.99 -12.51
N ASN A 110 -11.26 5.76 -12.13
CA ASN A 110 -12.29 5.44 -11.13
C ASN A 110 -11.69 4.81 -9.86
N TYR A 111 -10.44 5.14 -9.54
CA TYR A 111 -9.73 4.64 -8.38
C TYR A 111 -9.50 5.74 -7.35
N ILE A 112 -9.52 5.32 -6.09
CA ILE A 112 -9.25 6.17 -4.92
C ILE A 112 -7.87 5.83 -4.42
N GLY A 113 -7.05 6.85 -4.22
CA GLY A 113 -5.67 6.68 -3.81
C GLY A 113 -5.26 7.58 -2.68
N PHE A 114 -4.04 7.36 -2.21
CA PHE A 114 -3.43 8.09 -1.13
C PHE A 114 -1.91 7.98 -1.19
N HIS A 115 -1.25 8.92 -0.52
CA HIS A 115 0.18 8.90 -0.31
C HIS A 115 0.55 7.93 0.82
N TRP A 116 1.61 7.16 0.61
CA TRP A 116 2.20 6.24 1.56
C TRP A 116 3.71 6.51 1.69
N LEU A 117 4.22 6.59 2.92
CA LEU A 117 5.65 6.70 3.18
C LEU A 117 6.25 5.31 3.00
N GLY A 118 6.75 5.01 1.80
CA GLY A 118 7.24 3.69 1.39
C GLY A 118 8.13 2.97 2.41
N ASP A 119 9.44 3.12 2.30
CA ASP A 119 10.40 2.58 3.28
C ASP A 119 10.77 3.69 4.28
N ILE A 120 10.17 3.63 5.47
CA ILE A 120 10.26 4.71 6.46
C ILE A 120 11.68 4.83 6.97
N ILE A 121 12.43 3.72 7.09
CA ILE A 121 13.86 3.78 7.45
C ILE A 121 14.65 4.52 6.36
N SER A 122 14.41 4.21 5.10
CA SER A 122 15.11 4.85 3.99
C SER A 122 14.89 6.37 4.00
N ILE A 123 13.66 6.79 4.30
CA ILE A 123 13.30 8.20 4.45
C ILE A 123 14.02 8.82 5.67
N ILE A 124 14.00 8.16 6.83
CA ILE A 124 14.67 8.65 8.04
C ILE A 124 16.18 8.75 7.83
N ARG A 125 16.82 7.77 7.18
CA ARG A 125 18.24 7.80 6.83
C ARG A 125 18.56 8.95 5.88
N SER A 126 17.71 9.18 4.90
CA SER A 126 17.87 10.28 3.93
C SER A 126 17.73 11.65 4.59
N VAL A 127 16.89 11.79 5.62
CA VAL A 127 16.69 13.06 6.36
C VAL A 127 17.74 13.30 7.42
N LEU A 128 18.11 12.28 8.21
CA LEU A 128 19.03 12.43 9.33
C LEU A 128 20.50 12.25 8.93
N GLY A 129 20.80 11.76 7.72
CA GLY A 129 22.15 11.56 7.19
C GLY A 129 22.98 10.47 7.88
N PHE A 130 22.66 10.14 9.14
CA PHE A 130 23.33 9.14 9.97
C PHE A 130 22.37 8.60 11.04
N LEU A 131 22.26 7.28 11.12
CA LEU A 131 21.70 6.58 12.27
C LEU A 131 22.84 5.79 12.92
N PRO A 132 23.14 5.98 14.22
CA PRO A 132 24.15 5.17 14.92
C PRO A 132 23.87 3.67 14.75
N GLU A 133 24.90 2.84 14.54
CA GLU A 133 24.74 1.38 14.32
C GLU A 133 23.96 0.70 15.46
N GLN A 134 24.22 1.07 16.71
CA GLN A 134 23.49 0.55 17.89
C GLN A 134 21.99 0.87 17.87
N ILE A 135 21.61 2.02 17.29
CA ILE A 135 20.21 2.41 17.09
C ILE A 135 19.64 1.66 15.89
N THR A 136 20.43 1.48 14.84
CA THR A 136 20.04 0.78 13.62
C THR A 136 19.73 -0.68 13.87
N ASP A 137 20.56 -1.40 14.63
CA ASP A 137 20.34 -2.82 14.95
C ASP A 137 19.10 -3.05 15.81
N LYS A 138 18.88 -2.17 16.80
CA LYS A 138 17.66 -2.20 17.61
C LYS A 138 16.43 -1.79 16.81
N LEU A 139 16.52 -0.75 15.97
CA LEU A 139 15.40 -0.37 15.11
C LEU A 139 15.06 -1.50 14.15
N ASN A 140 16.03 -2.09 13.48
CA ASN A 140 15.80 -3.17 12.51
C ASN A 140 15.00 -4.34 13.12
N ALA A 141 15.19 -4.66 14.40
CA ALA A 141 14.42 -5.68 15.10
C ALA A 141 12.93 -5.31 15.32
N TYR A 142 12.60 -4.01 15.39
CA TYR A 142 11.26 -3.49 15.65
C TYR A 142 10.66 -2.70 14.48
N VAL A 143 11.37 -2.55 13.37
CA VAL A 143 10.98 -1.70 12.24
C VAL A 143 9.64 -2.12 11.68
N ASP A 144 9.43 -3.42 11.45
CA ASP A 144 8.16 -3.89 10.88
C ASP A 144 6.98 -3.56 11.80
N ILE A 145 7.20 -3.58 13.11
CA ILE A 145 6.20 -3.19 14.12
C ILE A 145 5.96 -1.67 14.06
N VAL A 146 7.02 -0.86 14.04
CA VAL A 146 6.93 0.60 13.96
C VAL A 146 6.25 1.05 12.66
N GLU A 147 6.64 0.49 11.51
CA GLU A 147 6.03 0.77 10.21
C GLU A 147 4.53 0.38 10.22
N THR A 148 4.18 -0.77 10.81
CA THR A 148 2.77 -1.18 10.97
C THR A 148 2.00 -0.21 11.87
N LEU A 149 2.59 0.26 12.99
CA LEU A 149 1.96 1.24 13.87
C LEU A 149 1.73 2.57 13.16
N ILE A 150 2.68 3.04 12.35
CA ILE A 150 2.53 4.26 11.55
C ILE A 150 1.37 4.11 10.57
N ILE A 151 1.22 2.94 9.92
CA ILE A 151 0.05 2.67 9.05
C ILE A 151 -1.24 2.78 9.85
N VAL A 152 -1.34 2.12 11.00
CA VAL A 152 -2.58 2.14 11.80
C VAL A 152 -2.90 3.57 12.25
N LEU A 153 -1.91 4.34 12.70
CA LEU A 153 -2.09 5.75 13.04
C LEU A 153 -2.57 6.56 11.84
N TRP A 154 -1.90 6.42 10.69
CA TRP A 154 -2.23 7.13 9.45
C TRP A 154 -3.65 6.82 8.97
N MET A 155 -4.06 5.55 9.05
CA MET A 155 -5.42 5.10 8.80
C MET A 155 -6.41 5.81 9.73
N GLY A 156 -6.15 5.82 11.03
CA GLY A 156 -7.10 6.41 11.99
C GLY A 156 -7.13 7.92 12.02
N PHE A 157 -6.05 8.63 11.66
CA PHE A 157 -6.12 10.07 11.43
C PHE A 157 -6.98 10.43 10.21
N SER A 158 -7.07 9.51 9.25
CA SER A 158 -7.81 9.73 8.01
C SER A 158 -9.21 9.12 8.02
N ILE A 159 -9.52 8.23 8.97
CA ILE A 159 -10.81 7.53 9.03
C ILE A 159 -11.92 8.48 9.50
N PRO A 160 -13.14 8.40 8.92
CA PRO A 160 -14.26 9.19 9.38
C PRO A 160 -14.64 8.84 10.82
N THR A 161 -14.91 9.86 11.63
CA THR A 161 -15.37 9.71 13.03
C THR A 161 -16.88 9.93 13.19
N LYS A 162 -17.56 10.38 12.13
CA LYS A 162 -19.00 10.64 12.11
C LYS A 162 -19.69 9.62 11.19
N TYR A 163 -20.79 9.06 11.69
CA TYR A 163 -21.58 8.06 10.98
C TYR A 163 -23.07 8.44 10.98
N PRO A 164 -23.83 8.14 9.91
CA PRO A 164 -23.41 7.45 8.69
C PRO A 164 -22.49 8.33 7.81
N LEU A 165 -21.67 7.68 6.97
CA LEU A 165 -20.84 8.39 5.99
C LEU A 165 -21.72 9.11 4.96
N VAL A 166 -21.23 10.22 4.42
CA VAL A 166 -21.87 10.90 3.28
C VAL A 166 -21.47 10.18 2.00
N ASP A 167 -22.43 10.01 1.09
CA ASP A 167 -22.16 9.36 -0.20
C ASP A 167 -21.16 10.16 -1.03
N GLY A 168 -20.21 9.47 -1.66
CA GLY A 168 -19.11 10.07 -2.42
C GLY A 168 -17.94 10.63 -1.60
N GLU A 169 -17.97 10.55 -0.26
CA GLU A 169 -16.79 10.90 0.55
C GLU A 169 -15.72 9.81 0.50
N HIS A 170 -14.46 10.25 0.46
CA HIS A 170 -13.30 9.39 0.39
C HIS A 170 -12.20 9.88 1.31
N PHE A 171 -11.47 8.94 1.90
CA PHE A 171 -10.76 9.16 3.17
C PHE A 171 -9.26 8.91 3.08
N GLY A 172 -8.65 9.09 1.90
CA GLY A 172 -7.21 8.90 1.71
C GLY A 172 -6.75 7.54 2.22
N ALA A 173 -5.82 7.52 3.18
CA ALA A 173 -5.35 6.27 3.77
C ALA A 173 -6.36 5.58 4.70
N GLY A 174 -7.39 6.29 5.15
CA GLY A 174 -8.53 5.73 5.87
C GLY A 174 -9.31 4.71 5.03
N GLU A 175 -9.16 4.74 3.70
CA GLU A 175 -9.67 3.70 2.80
C GLU A 175 -9.13 2.31 3.16
N LEU A 176 -7.91 2.20 3.70
CA LEU A 176 -7.37 0.92 4.19
C LEU A 176 -8.16 0.32 5.36
N ALA A 177 -9.04 1.07 6.02
CA ALA A 177 -9.90 0.56 7.08
C ALA A 177 -11.21 -0.04 6.55
N PHE A 178 -11.54 0.16 5.27
CA PHE A 178 -12.79 -0.36 4.73
C PHE A 178 -12.71 -1.88 4.57
N ALA A 179 -13.58 -2.60 5.30
CA ALA A 179 -13.57 -4.06 5.40
C ALA A 179 -13.71 -4.72 4.03
N MET A 180 -14.61 -4.20 3.19
CA MET A 180 -14.93 -4.73 1.87
C MET A 180 -13.85 -4.51 0.81
N ARG A 181 -12.84 -3.66 1.08
CA ARG A 181 -11.71 -3.50 0.15
C ARG A 181 -10.76 -4.68 0.29
N TYR A 182 -10.46 -5.33 -0.83
CA TYR A 182 -9.48 -6.41 -0.88
C TYR A 182 -8.41 -6.19 -1.95
N GLU A 183 -8.47 -5.14 -2.77
CA GLU A 183 -7.47 -4.87 -3.82
C GLU A 183 -6.70 -3.59 -3.55
N ILE A 184 -5.37 -3.67 -3.72
CA ILE A 184 -4.49 -2.50 -3.67
C ILE A 184 -3.34 -2.66 -4.66
N GLY A 185 -2.90 -1.56 -5.24
CA GLY A 185 -1.65 -1.51 -6.00
C GLY A 185 -0.97 -0.17 -5.79
N CYS A 186 0.34 -0.19 -5.59
CA CYS A 186 1.11 1.01 -5.34
C CYS A 186 2.30 1.10 -6.29
N TYR A 187 2.63 2.33 -6.65
CA TYR A 187 3.89 2.68 -7.29
C TYR A 187 4.73 3.48 -6.29
N SER A 188 6.04 3.24 -6.26
CA SER A 188 6.96 3.95 -5.38
C SER A 188 8.09 4.59 -6.14
N ASN A 189 8.46 5.80 -5.71
CA ASN A 189 9.78 6.37 -6.00
C ASN A 189 10.62 6.44 -4.70
N VAL A 190 11.75 7.15 -4.76
CA VAL A 190 12.71 7.31 -3.65
C VAL A 190 12.11 8.00 -2.42
N ALA A 191 11.12 8.87 -2.59
CA ALA A 191 10.61 9.74 -1.53
C ALA A 191 9.24 9.31 -0.98
N VAL A 192 8.35 8.79 -1.83
CA VAL A 192 6.97 8.45 -1.46
C VAL A 192 6.40 7.38 -2.39
N SER A 193 5.45 6.62 -1.87
CA SER A 193 4.63 5.70 -2.63
C SER A 193 3.23 6.29 -2.83
N ILE A 194 2.63 6.02 -3.98
CA ILE A 194 1.22 6.31 -4.25
C ILE A 194 0.50 4.98 -4.39
N CYS A 195 -0.55 4.80 -3.61
CA CYS A 195 -1.37 3.60 -3.61
C CYS A 195 -2.77 3.91 -4.13
N PHE A 196 -3.35 3.01 -4.93
CA PHE A 196 -4.73 3.08 -5.40
C PHE A 196 -5.52 1.83 -5.02
N MET A 197 -6.82 2.01 -4.85
CA MET A 197 -7.83 0.99 -4.53
C MET A 197 -9.07 1.20 -5.41
N LYS A 198 -9.76 0.10 -5.76
CA LYS A 198 -11.00 0.16 -6.56
C LYS A 198 -12.13 0.83 -5.81
N ASN A 199 -12.95 1.67 -6.46
CA ASN A 199 -14.13 2.24 -5.82
C ASN A 199 -15.04 1.19 -5.17
N LEU A 200 -15.60 1.52 -4.01
CA LEU A 200 -16.61 0.71 -3.34
C LEU A 200 -18.01 1.32 -3.56
N PRO A 201 -19.07 0.50 -3.61
CA PRO A 201 -20.44 0.99 -3.42
C PRO A 201 -20.56 1.72 -2.08
N TYR A 202 -21.53 2.63 -1.97
CA TYR A 202 -21.80 3.38 -0.74
C TYR A 202 -21.93 2.45 0.48
N GLN A 203 -21.28 2.85 1.58
CA GLN A 203 -21.33 2.16 2.87
C GLN A 203 -21.56 3.20 3.97
N GLN A 204 -22.41 2.87 4.93
CA GLN A 204 -22.67 3.77 6.06
C GLN A 204 -21.50 3.87 7.04
N ARG A 205 -20.57 2.90 7.01
CA ARG A 205 -19.38 2.79 7.85
C ARG A 205 -18.25 2.07 7.10
N PRO A 206 -16.98 2.28 7.46
CA PRO A 206 -15.86 1.52 6.90
C PRO A 206 -15.95 0.01 7.16
N PHE A 207 -16.48 -0.37 8.32
CA PHE A 207 -16.68 -1.76 8.71
C PHE A 207 -17.84 -1.89 9.70
N LEU A 208 -18.36 -3.12 9.84
CA LEU A 208 -19.31 -3.45 10.89
C LEU A 208 -18.56 -3.77 12.19
N PRO A 209 -19.00 -3.26 13.35
CA PRO A 209 -18.39 -3.64 14.61
C PRO A 209 -18.74 -5.10 14.94
N GLY A 210 -17.73 -5.90 15.29
CA GLY A 210 -17.91 -7.31 15.63
C GLY A 210 -16.60 -8.07 15.65
N GLY A 211 -16.66 -9.35 16.03
CA GLY A 211 -15.48 -10.21 16.02
C GLY A 211 -14.93 -10.40 14.61
N ALA A 212 -13.60 -10.42 14.50
CA ALA A 212 -12.90 -10.74 13.26
C ALA A 212 -13.42 -12.07 12.68
N CYS A 213 -13.56 -12.12 11.37
CA CYS A 213 -14.01 -13.31 10.63
C CYS A 213 -15.34 -13.96 11.09
N SER A 214 -16.24 -13.19 11.70
CA SER A 214 -17.52 -13.72 12.22
C SER A 214 -18.52 -14.14 11.13
N SER A 215 -18.45 -13.60 9.92
CA SER A 215 -19.37 -13.87 8.81
C SER A 215 -18.71 -13.71 7.43
N CYS A 216 -17.44 -14.07 7.30
CA CYS A 216 -16.75 -14.07 6.01
C CYS A 216 -17.55 -14.87 4.97
N SER A 217 -17.88 -14.24 3.84
CA SER A 217 -18.57 -14.92 2.73
C SER A 217 -17.79 -16.11 2.15
N THR A 218 -16.49 -16.18 2.44
CA THR A 218 -15.55 -17.21 2.03
C THR A 218 -15.08 -18.04 3.23
N HIS A 219 -13.90 -17.75 3.75
CA HIS A 219 -13.27 -18.32 4.93
C HIS A 219 -12.27 -17.28 5.47
N CYS A 220 -11.92 -17.40 6.74
CA CYS A 220 -10.82 -16.63 7.29
C CYS A 220 -9.47 -17.18 6.80
N GLU A 221 -8.44 -16.34 6.79
CA GLU A 221 -7.08 -16.82 6.52
C GLU A 221 -6.59 -17.73 7.66
N PHE A 222 -5.58 -18.55 7.36
CA PHE A 222 -4.96 -19.42 8.36
C PHE A 222 -3.47 -19.07 8.49
N HIS A 223 -2.99 -19.07 9.73
CA HIS A 223 -1.60 -18.96 10.11
C HIS A 223 -1.09 -20.30 10.63
N VAL A 224 0.21 -20.53 10.56
CA VAL A 224 0.84 -21.68 11.20
C VAL A 224 1.56 -21.14 12.43
N ASN A 225 1.21 -21.65 13.61
CA ASN A 225 1.85 -21.24 14.86
C ASN A 225 3.24 -21.88 15.02
N ASP A 226 3.94 -21.52 16.09
CA ASP A 226 5.31 -21.98 16.36
C ASP A 226 5.42 -23.51 16.57
N ILE A 227 4.30 -24.19 16.81
CA ILE A 227 4.20 -25.63 17.03
C ILE A 227 3.78 -26.36 15.73
N GLY A 228 3.47 -25.61 14.67
CA GLY A 228 3.09 -26.14 13.36
C GLY A 228 1.58 -26.32 13.15
N ASP A 229 0.75 -25.92 14.11
CA ASP A 229 -0.70 -26.02 14.02
C ASP A 229 -1.29 -24.85 13.23
N LYS A 230 -2.38 -25.13 12.50
CA LYS A 230 -3.12 -24.11 11.76
C LYS A 230 -4.07 -23.38 12.70
N GLU A 231 -3.84 -22.09 12.88
CA GLU A 231 -4.70 -21.18 13.62
C GLU A 231 -5.46 -20.29 12.64
N GLU A 232 -6.72 -20.03 12.95
CA GLU A 232 -7.54 -19.09 12.20
C GLU A 232 -7.03 -17.66 12.47
N GLY A 233 -6.83 -16.87 11.41
CA GLY A 233 -6.39 -15.48 11.50
C GLY A 233 -7.56 -14.51 11.69
N GLU A 234 -7.34 -13.24 11.35
CA GLU A 234 -8.31 -12.17 11.56
C GLU A 234 -8.92 -11.60 10.27
N LEU A 235 -8.41 -12.00 9.11
CA LEU A 235 -8.83 -11.43 7.82
C LEU A 235 -9.56 -12.44 6.94
N CYS A 236 -10.66 -12.00 6.32
CA CYS A 236 -11.36 -12.80 5.31
C CYS A 236 -10.53 -12.95 4.05
N VAL A 237 -10.51 -14.14 3.47
CA VAL A 237 -9.90 -14.38 2.16
C VAL A 237 -10.77 -13.75 1.06
N PRO A 238 -10.19 -13.05 0.06
CA PRO A 238 -10.96 -12.42 -1.01
C PRO A 238 -11.95 -13.37 -1.71
N PRO A 239 -13.06 -12.85 -2.28
CA PRO A 239 -14.08 -13.65 -2.94
C PRO A 239 -13.55 -14.60 -4.03
N LYS A 240 -14.19 -15.77 -4.17
CA LYS A 240 -13.87 -16.75 -5.22
C LYS A 240 -14.01 -16.11 -6.61
N GLY A 241 -13.11 -16.46 -7.53
CA GLY A 241 -13.07 -15.91 -8.89
C GLY A 241 -12.34 -14.58 -9.03
N TYR A 242 -11.90 -13.97 -7.93
CA TYR A 242 -11.07 -12.76 -7.96
C TYR A 242 -9.83 -12.91 -8.86
N TYR A 243 -9.03 -13.97 -8.66
CA TYR A 243 -7.79 -14.16 -9.41
C TYR A 243 -8.02 -14.32 -10.91
N GLU A 244 -9.15 -14.91 -11.32
CA GLU A 244 -9.51 -15.02 -12.74
C GLU A 244 -9.93 -13.66 -13.32
N LYS A 245 -10.69 -12.86 -12.58
CA LYS A 245 -10.99 -11.47 -12.97
C LYS A 245 -9.71 -10.66 -13.12
N GLN A 246 -8.76 -10.82 -12.20
CA GLN A 246 -7.51 -10.07 -12.25
C GLN A 246 -6.65 -10.44 -13.47
N LYS A 247 -6.60 -11.73 -13.84
CA LYS A 247 -5.93 -12.16 -15.09
C LYS A 247 -6.59 -11.56 -16.33
N ALA A 248 -7.92 -11.51 -16.36
CA ALA A 248 -8.67 -10.91 -17.47
C ALA A 248 -8.40 -9.40 -17.60
N GLU A 249 -8.42 -8.65 -16.49
CA GLU A 249 -8.09 -7.22 -16.46
C GLU A 249 -6.66 -6.95 -16.96
N VAL A 250 -5.70 -7.79 -16.56
CA VAL A 250 -4.31 -7.68 -17.04
C VAL A 250 -4.19 -7.98 -18.53
N ALA A 251 -4.89 -9.00 -19.03
CA ALA A 251 -4.89 -9.34 -20.45
C ALA A 251 -5.48 -8.20 -21.30
N GLU A 252 -6.55 -7.54 -20.82
CA GLU A 252 -7.13 -6.37 -21.49
C GLU A 252 -6.15 -5.20 -21.54
N MET A 253 -5.45 -4.89 -20.44
CA MET A 253 -4.42 -3.85 -20.43
C MET A 253 -3.33 -4.11 -21.47
N ILE A 254 -2.82 -5.35 -21.55
CA ILE A 254 -1.80 -5.74 -22.53
C ILE A 254 -2.31 -5.53 -23.97
N ASN A 255 -3.57 -5.88 -24.23
CA ASN A 255 -4.17 -5.75 -25.56
C ASN A 255 -4.53 -4.30 -25.93
N SER A 256 -4.79 -3.44 -24.95
CA SER A 256 -5.12 -2.02 -25.14
C SER A 256 -3.90 -1.11 -25.28
N SER A 257 -2.71 -1.57 -24.88
CA SER A 257 -1.48 -0.81 -25.07
C SER A 257 -1.10 -0.85 -26.56
N PRO A 258 -0.99 0.29 -27.26
CA PRO A 258 -0.39 0.29 -28.58
C PRO A 258 1.05 -0.15 -28.37
N GLY A 259 1.33 -1.41 -28.69
CA GLY A 259 2.65 -1.98 -28.50
C GLY A 259 3.63 -1.17 -29.32
N THR A 260 4.37 -0.26 -28.68
CA THR A 260 5.61 0.26 -29.24
C THR A 260 6.49 -0.98 -29.35
N PRO A 261 6.72 -1.50 -30.57
CA PRO A 261 7.30 -2.82 -30.67
C PRO A 261 8.72 -2.66 -30.15
N ILE A 262 9.05 -3.38 -29.08
CA ILE A 262 10.40 -3.44 -28.51
C ILE A 262 11.44 -3.76 -29.61
N MET A 263 11.00 -4.41 -30.70
CA MET A 263 11.73 -4.61 -31.95
C MET A 263 12.20 -3.32 -32.63
N LEU A 264 11.45 -2.21 -32.61
CA LEU A 264 11.86 -0.93 -33.19
C LEU A 264 12.95 -0.26 -32.36
N ILE A 265 12.89 -0.37 -31.02
CA ILE A 265 13.94 0.13 -30.12
C ILE A 265 15.23 -0.69 -30.30
N ILE A 266 15.11 -2.02 -30.41
CA ILE A 266 16.24 -2.91 -30.69
C ILE A 266 16.84 -2.65 -32.09
N LEU A 267 16.01 -2.45 -33.12
CA LEU A 267 16.47 -2.13 -34.47
C LEU A 267 17.17 -0.77 -34.53
N ILE A 268 16.67 0.24 -33.83
CA ILE A 268 17.31 1.56 -33.71
C ILE A 268 18.65 1.44 -32.98
N LEU A 269 18.72 0.65 -31.90
CA LEU A 269 19.97 0.39 -31.18
C LEU A 269 21.01 -0.33 -32.07
N ILE A 270 20.60 -1.34 -32.84
CA ILE A 270 21.48 -2.04 -33.79
C ILE A 270 21.95 -1.12 -34.92
N PHE A 271 21.09 -0.22 -35.41
CA PHE A 271 21.45 0.75 -36.45
C PHE A 271 22.41 1.84 -35.95
N ILE A 272 22.26 2.26 -34.68
CA ILE A 272 23.16 3.24 -34.04
C ILE A 272 24.51 2.62 -33.67
N LEU A 273 24.55 1.33 -33.32
CA LEU A 273 25.80 0.61 -32.99
C LEU A 273 26.59 0.12 -34.22
N ARG A 274 26.01 0.18 -35.43
CA ARG A 274 26.66 -0.18 -36.70
C ARG A 274 27.33 0.99 -37.44
N LYS A 275 27.29 2.21 -36.90
CA LYS A 275 28.04 3.38 -37.39
C LYS A 275 29.13 3.76 -36.40
#